data_AF-A0A7C5FVR8-F1
#
_entry.id   AF-A0A7C5FVR8-F1
#
_cell.length_a   1.000
_cell.length_b   1.000
_cell.length_c   1.000
_cell.angle_alpha   90.00
_cell.angle_beta   90.00
_cell.angle_gamma   90.00
#
_symmetry.space_group_name_H-M   'P 1'
#
loop_
_entity.id
_entity.type
_entity.pdbx_description
1 polymer ?
#
loop_
_entity_poly.entity_id
_entity_poly.type
_entity_poly.pdbx_seq_one_letter_code
_entity_poly.pdbx_strand_id
1 'polypeptide(L)'
;MRIDLKKTTGCIVDVVTHERLEFQYNPDEIADEKSTDFAAIKVPGMSHPRYQYVAGEARRITFKVSFFKGPVKEKVAWLQSLLYPKHEKTMLKNAPHKVLFFLGDLYPGVMCIVRQVRARYFNLFDSDSLLPQHAEVDLTLEEIVQKSVDYTEVRKK
;
A
#
# COMPACT_ATOMS: atom_id res chain seq x y z
N MET A 1 18.80 25.21 20.75
CA MET A 1 19.25 23.96 20.12
C MET A 1 18.15 23.53 19.15
N ARG A 2 18.24 23.92 17.87
CA ARG A 2 17.25 23.55 16.85
C ARG A 2 17.44 22.07 16.58
N ILE A 3 16.47 21.25 16.98
CA ILE A 3 16.38 19.85 16.55
C ILE A 3 16.24 19.93 15.03
N ASP A 4 17.19 19.37 14.29
CA ASP A 4 17.05 19.13 12.86
C ASP A 4 15.70 18.45 12.63
N LEU A 5 14.73 19.22 12.13
CA LEU A 5 13.46 18.71 11.63
C LEU A 5 13.78 17.82 10.44
N LYS A 6 14.14 16.55 10.71
CA LYS A 6 14.06 15.49 9.70
C LYS A 6 12.67 15.61 9.12
N LYS A 7 12.58 15.96 7.83
CA LYS A 7 11.34 15.95 7.06
C LYS A 7 10.58 14.68 7.46
N THR A 8 9.31 14.82 7.86
CA THR A 8 8.47 13.66 8.16
C THR A 8 8.29 12.89 6.87
N THR A 9 9.16 11.90 6.68
CA THR A 9 9.23 11.10 5.47
C THR A 9 8.35 9.87 5.68
N GLY A 10 7.48 9.59 4.73
CA GLY A 10 6.70 8.35 4.75
C GLY A 10 7.61 7.14 4.71
N CYS A 11 7.23 6.07 5.39
CA CYS A 11 7.98 4.82 5.37
C CYS A 11 7.06 3.60 5.36
N ILE A 12 7.58 2.53 4.77
CA ILE A 12 6.96 1.20 4.80
C ILE A 12 7.88 0.31 5.63
N VAL A 13 7.31 -0.38 6.62
CA VAL A 13 8.04 -1.32 7.46
C VAL A 13 7.50 -2.72 7.23
N ASP A 14 8.37 -3.66 6.90
CA ASP A 14 8.02 -5.08 6.84
C ASP A 14 7.88 -5.64 8.26
N VAL A 15 6.73 -6.23 8.57
CA VAL A 15 6.42 -6.76 9.91
C VAL A 15 7.24 -8.01 10.24
N VAL A 16 7.72 -8.75 9.22
CA VAL A 16 8.47 -9.99 9.40
C VAL A 16 9.95 -9.68 9.60
N THR A 17 10.55 -8.92 8.70
CA THR A 17 11.98 -8.63 8.69
C THR A 17 12.35 -7.41 9.55
N HIS A 18 11.37 -6.57 9.91
CA HIS A 18 11.58 -5.27 10.56
C HIS A 18 12.42 -4.29 9.73
N GLU A 19 12.63 -4.59 8.46
CA GLU A 19 13.27 -3.67 7.52
C GLU A 19 12.31 -2.53 7.18
N ARG A 20 12.86 -1.33 7.06
CA ARG A 20 12.11 -0.14 6.69
C ARG A 20 12.62 0.47 5.40
N LEU A 21 11.70 0.80 4.51
CA LEU A 21 11.96 1.60 3.33
C LEU A 21 11.43 3.01 3.57
N GLU A 22 12.35 3.96 3.75
CA GLU A 22 12.03 5.39 3.79
C GLU A 22 11.86 5.92 2.36
N PHE A 23 10.81 6.68 2.13
CA PHE A 23 10.59 7.32 0.84
C PHE A 23 11.62 8.42 0.60
N GLN A 24 12.06 8.61 -0.64
CA GLN A 24 12.95 9.72 -0.94
C GLN A 24 12.18 11.04 -1.03
N TYR A 25 10.99 10.96 -1.63
CA TYR A 25 10.02 12.03 -1.73
C TYR A 25 8.67 11.47 -1.26
N ASN A 26 7.95 12.27 -0.48
CA ASN A 26 6.59 11.91 -0.10
C ASN A 26 5.69 11.95 -1.35
N PRO A 27 4.69 11.07 -1.43
CA PRO A 27 3.74 11.10 -2.54
C PRO A 27 3.00 12.44 -2.59
N ASP A 28 2.79 12.97 -3.79
CA ASP A 28 2.02 14.21 -4.00
C ASP A 28 0.51 13.98 -3.81
N GLU A 29 0.05 12.75 -4.08
CA GLU A 29 -1.36 12.35 -4.00
C GLU A 29 -1.48 10.95 -3.38
N ILE A 30 -2.52 10.78 -2.56
CA ILE A 30 -2.91 9.50 -1.97
C ILE A 30 -4.40 9.34 -2.20
N ALA A 31 -4.78 8.29 -2.92
CA ALA A 31 -6.15 7.87 -3.09
C ALA A 31 -6.49 6.83 -2.03
N ASP A 32 -7.48 7.13 -1.20
CA ASP A 32 -7.95 6.27 -0.13
C ASP A 32 -9.41 5.88 -0.39
N GLU A 33 -9.60 4.61 -0.74
CA GLU A 33 -10.87 4.09 -1.21
C GLU A 33 -11.41 3.03 -0.25
N LYS A 34 -12.70 3.13 0.06
CA LYS A 34 -13.45 2.09 0.78
C LYS A 34 -14.78 1.91 0.07
N SER A 35 -15.11 0.66 -0.27
CA SER A 35 -16.39 0.30 -0.87
C SER A 35 -17.18 -0.66 0.02
N THR A 36 -18.46 -0.81 -0.29
CA THR A 36 -19.41 -1.68 0.42
C THR A 36 -20.24 -2.41 -0.61
N ASP A 37 -20.49 -3.69 -0.37
CA ASP A 37 -21.31 -4.52 -1.24
C ASP A 37 -22.76 -4.58 -0.74
N PHE A 38 -23.70 -4.45 -1.69
CA PHE A 38 -25.14 -4.46 -1.45
C PHE A 38 -25.84 -5.40 -2.44
N ALA A 39 -26.59 -6.36 -1.90
CA ALA A 39 -27.43 -7.24 -2.69
C ALA A 39 -28.77 -6.56 -3.02
N ALA A 40 -29.13 -6.54 -4.29
CA ALA A 40 -30.42 -6.02 -4.75
C ALA A 40 -31.48 -7.12 -4.79
N ILE A 41 -32.45 -7.06 -3.88
CA ILE A 41 -33.55 -8.01 -3.78
C ILE A 41 -34.73 -7.46 -4.58
N LYS A 42 -35.03 -8.12 -5.70
CA LYS A 42 -36.19 -7.81 -6.55
C LYS A 42 -37.39 -8.59 -6.07
N VAL A 43 -38.42 -7.89 -5.58
CA VAL A 43 -39.68 -8.49 -5.15
C VAL A 43 -40.75 -8.19 -6.20
N PRO A 44 -41.39 -9.20 -6.80
CA PRO A 44 -42.48 -8.99 -7.76
C PRO A 44 -43.59 -8.11 -7.16
N GLY A 45 -44.06 -7.12 -7.91
CA GLY A 45 -45.07 -6.16 -7.45
C GLY A 45 -44.53 -4.93 -6.71
N MET A 46 -43.22 -4.85 -6.43
CA MET A 46 -42.58 -3.61 -5.97
C MET A 46 -42.02 -2.80 -7.13
N SER A 47 -42.07 -1.47 -7.00
CA SER A 47 -41.56 -0.53 -8.03
C SER A 47 -40.03 -0.45 -8.07
N HIS A 48 -39.35 -0.74 -6.96
CA HIS A 48 -37.90 -0.66 -6.84
C HIS A 48 -37.36 -1.83 -6.00
N PRO A 49 -36.12 -2.29 -6.27
CA PRO A 49 -35.49 -3.34 -5.46
C PRO A 49 -35.14 -2.84 -4.06
N ARG A 50 -35.14 -3.75 -3.08
CA ARG A 50 -34.61 -3.46 -1.73
C ARG A 50 -33.14 -3.83 -1.71
N TYR A 51 -32.30 -2.95 -1.18
CA TYR A 51 -30.87 -3.21 -1.01
C TYR A 51 -30.60 -3.77 0.39
N GLN A 52 -29.87 -4.90 0.45
CA GLN A 52 -29.41 -5.50 1.69
C GLN A 52 -27.88 -5.41 1.76
N TYR A 53 -27.36 -4.92 2.88
CA TYR A 53 -25.92 -4.88 3.12
C TYR A 53 -25.36 -6.30 3.23
N VAL A 54 -24.31 -6.58 2.46
CA VAL A 54 -23.62 -7.88 2.44
C VAL A 54 -22.36 -7.80 3.27
N ALA A 55 -21.41 -6.96 2.86
CA ALA A 55 -20.12 -6.79 3.51
C ALA A 55 -19.45 -5.47 3.12
N GLY A 56 -18.47 -5.04 3.92
CA GLY A 56 -17.58 -3.95 3.57
C GLY A 56 -16.35 -4.50 2.87
N GLU A 57 -16.04 -3.98 1.69
CA GLU A 57 -14.82 -4.33 0.95
C GLU A 57 -13.59 -3.80 1.66
N ALA A 58 -12.41 -4.36 1.41
CA ALA A 58 -11.20 -3.88 2.04
C ALA A 58 -10.85 -2.44 1.63
N ARG A 59 -10.32 -1.64 2.57
CA ARG A 59 -9.86 -0.27 2.29
C ARG A 59 -8.60 -0.34 1.44
N ARG A 60 -8.56 0.36 0.32
CA ARG A 60 -7.43 0.39 -0.62
C ARG A 60 -6.78 1.77 -0.60
N ILE A 61 -5.47 1.80 -0.39
CA ILE A 61 -4.67 3.03 -0.36
C ILE A 61 -3.72 2.96 -1.55
N THR A 62 -3.87 3.88 -2.49
CA THR A 62 -3.08 3.95 -3.72
C THR A 62 -2.29 5.25 -3.76
N PHE A 63 -0.99 5.16 -4.02
CA PHE A 63 -0.12 6.33 -4.12
C PHE A 63 1.09 6.03 -4.99
N LYS A 64 1.78 7.10 -5.38
CA LYS A 64 2.94 7.05 -6.27
C LYS A 64 4.20 7.51 -5.54
N VAL A 65 5.25 6.70 -5.59
CA VAL A 65 6.57 7.04 -5.02
C VAL A 65 7.59 7.19 -6.13
N SER A 66 8.39 8.24 -6.06
CA SER A 66 9.51 8.48 -6.97
C SER A 66 10.85 8.21 -6.29
N PHE A 67 11.74 7.53 -7.01
CA PHE A 67 13.11 7.26 -6.60
C PHE A 67 14.06 7.85 -7.64
N PHE A 68 14.97 8.72 -7.21
CA PHE A 68 15.89 9.44 -8.08
C PHE A 68 17.32 9.37 -7.54
N LYS A 69 18.25 8.83 -8.34
CA LYS A 69 19.66 8.59 -8.00
C LYS A 69 19.86 7.64 -6.81
N GLY A 70 20.82 6.72 -6.93
CA GLY A 70 21.11 5.68 -5.94
C GLY A 70 20.66 4.28 -6.37
N PRO A 71 20.55 3.31 -5.45
CA PRO A 71 20.21 1.92 -5.76
C PRO A 71 18.70 1.76 -6.05
N VAL A 72 18.22 2.39 -7.13
CA VAL A 72 16.80 2.39 -7.51
C VAL A 72 16.30 0.97 -7.76
N LYS A 73 17.09 0.15 -8.47
CA LYS A 73 16.76 -1.25 -8.73
C LYS A 73 16.51 -2.04 -7.44
N GLU A 74 17.35 -1.88 -6.44
CA GLU A 74 17.22 -2.61 -5.17
C GLU A 74 15.99 -2.16 -4.39
N LYS A 75 15.72 -0.85 -4.33
CA LYS A 75 14.51 -0.31 -3.67
C LYS A 75 13.23 -0.79 -4.35
N VAL A 76 13.19 -0.79 -5.68
CA VAL A 76 12.04 -1.29 -6.43
C VAL A 76 11.91 -2.80 -6.27
N ALA A 77 13.01 -3.54 -6.30
CA ALA A 77 13.02 -4.98 -6.06
C ALA A 77 12.53 -5.33 -4.64
N TRP A 78 12.89 -4.52 -3.63
CA TRP A 78 12.39 -4.68 -2.27
C TRP A 78 10.87 -4.49 -2.22
N LEU A 79 10.33 -3.44 -2.86
CA LEU A 79 8.87 -3.25 -2.94
C LEU A 79 8.18 -4.41 -3.65
N GLN A 80 8.75 -4.89 -4.75
CA GLN A 80 8.23 -6.05 -5.47
C GLN A 80 8.30 -7.32 -4.62
N SER A 81 9.34 -7.50 -3.80
CA SER A 81 9.51 -8.68 -2.94
C SER A 81 8.35 -8.88 -1.97
N LEU A 82 7.68 -7.79 -1.55
CA LEU A 82 6.52 -7.83 -0.66
C LEU A 82 5.29 -8.52 -1.28
N LEU A 83 5.25 -8.66 -2.61
CA LEU A 83 4.20 -9.40 -3.32
C LEU A 83 4.48 -10.92 -3.36
N TYR A 84 5.72 -11.33 -3.13
CA TYR A 84 6.11 -12.73 -3.27
C TYR A 84 5.97 -13.48 -1.94
N PRO A 85 5.43 -14.71 -1.96
CA PRO A 85 5.40 -15.55 -0.78
C PRO A 85 6.79 -16.13 -0.46
N LYS A 86 6.97 -16.58 0.78
CA LYS A 86 8.16 -17.36 1.16
C LYS A 86 7.95 -18.83 0.77
N HIS A 87 8.80 -19.34 -0.10
CA HIS A 87 8.83 -20.76 -0.46
C HIS A 87 9.92 -21.51 0.30
N GLU A 88 9.67 -22.78 0.60
CA GLU A 88 10.69 -23.74 1.01
C GLU A 88 10.74 -24.85 -0.04
N LYS A 89 11.84 -24.87 -0.81
CA LYS A 89 12.04 -25.65 -2.04
C LYS A 89 11.01 -25.30 -3.13
N THR A 90 9.80 -25.83 -3.02
CA THR A 90 8.69 -25.69 -3.97
C THR A 90 7.34 -25.49 -3.29
N MET A 91 7.27 -25.60 -1.96
CA MET A 91 6.02 -25.52 -1.20
C MET A 91 5.87 -24.12 -0.58
N LEU A 92 4.63 -23.61 -0.59
CA LEU A 92 4.26 -22.37 0.08
C LEU A 92 4.47 -22.52 1.59
N LYS A 93 5.36 -21.70 2.18
CA LYS A 93 5.60 -21.68 3.62
C LYS A 93 4.83 -20.56 4.29
N ASN A 94 5.04 -19.33 3.82
CA ASN A 94 4.35 -18.16 4.33
C ASN A 94 3.71 -17.39 3.17
N ALA A 95 2.52 -16.84 3.44
CA ALA A 95 1.90 -15.82 2.58
C ALA A 95 2.84 -14.59 2.45
N PRO A 96 2.61 -13.73 1.43
CA PRO A 96 3.35 -12.49 1.28
C PRO A 96 3.36 -11.66 2.57
N HIS A 97 4.43 -10.91 2.77
CA HIS A 97 4.66 -10.20 4.02
C HIS A 97 3.64 -9.08 4.23
N LYS A 98 3.27 -8.86 5.50
CA LYS A 98 2.44 -7.73 5.92
C LYS A 98 3.35 -6.53 6.18
N VAL A 99 2.85 -5.34 5.90
CA VAL A 99 3.59 -4.10 6.09
C VAL A 99 2.85 -3.12 6.97
N LEU A 100 3.59 -2.26 7.66
CA LEU A 100 3.07 -1.07 8.31
C LEU A 100 3.37 0.13 7.44
N PHE A 101 2.33 0.89 7.12
CA PHE A 101 2.43 2.12 6.37
C PHE A 101 2.39 3.33 7.31
N PHE A 102 3.45 4.14 7.28
CA PHE A 102 3.57 5.37 8.05
C PHE A 102 3.64 6.56 7.12
N LEU A 103 2.81 7.56 7.39
CA LEU A 103 2.90 8.86 6.74
C LEU A 103 2.33 9.94 7.66
N GLY A 104 3.22 10.51 8.47
CA GLY A 104 2.86 11.52 9.47
C GLY A 104 1.69 11.10 10.34
N ASP A 105 0.83 12.06 10.67
CA ASP A 105 -0.37 11.83 11.47
C ASP A 105 -1.54 11.26 10.64
N LEU A 106 -1.47 11.34 9.31
CA LEU A 106 -2.52 10.84 8.42
C LEU A 106 -2.59 9.31 8.44
N TYR A 107 -1.43 8.65 8.51
CA TYR A 107 -1.33 7.20 8.60
C TYR A 107 -0.33 6.82 9.71
N PRO A 108 -0.78 6.68 10.98
CA PRO A 108 0.09 6.40 12.12
C PRO A 108 0.40 4.89 12.26
N GLY A 109 0.85 4.25 11.17
CA GLY A 109 1.21 2.83 11.18
C GLY A 109 0.04 1.90 10.86
N VAL A 110 -0.59 2.10 9.70
CA VAL A 110 -1.69 1.24 9.26
C VAL A 110 -1.15 -0.09 8.76
N MET A 111 -1.71 -1.20 9.24
CA MET A 111 -1.31 -2.54 8.83
C MET A 111 -1.96 -2.90 7.50
N CYS A 112 -1.14 -3.13 6.48
CA CYS A 112 -1.57 -3.38 5.13
C CYS A 112 -0.90 -4.62 4.53
N ILE A 113 -1.51 -5.17 3.49
CA ILE A 113 -0.85 -6.02 2.50
C ILE A 113 -0.59 -5.21 1.24
N VAL A 114 0.52 -5.51 0.55
CA VAL A 114 0.76 -4.95 -0.78
C VAL A 114 -0.03 -5.78 -1.79
N ARG A 115 -0.90 -5.14 -2.56
CA ARG A 115 -1.68 -5.80 -3.63
C ARG A 115 -1.04 -5.64 -4.99
N GLN A 116 -0.47 -4.46 -5.24
CA GLN A 116 0.10 -4.16 -6.54
C GLN A 116 1.29 -3.21 -6.40
N VAL A 117 2.32 -3.50 -7.20
CA VAL A 117 3.52 -2.66 -7.36
C VAL A 117 3.76 -2.49 -8.85
N ARG A 118 3.53 -1.28 -9.37
CA ARG A 118 3.77 -0.96 -10.78
C ARG A 118 4.94 0.00 -10.89
N ALA A 119 6.11 -0.54 -11.21
CA ALA A 119 7.30 0.25 -11.46
C ALA A 119 7.38 0.72 -12.93
N ARG A 120 7.72 1.98 -13.13
CA ARG A 120 8.02 2.60 -14.42
C ARG A 120 9.41 3.20 -14.36
N TYR A 121 10.28 2.78 -15.26
CA TYR A 121 11.64 3.28 -15.39
C TYR A 121 11.71 4.20 -16.61
N PHE A 122 12.28 5.40 -16.48
CA PHE A 122 12.34 6.35 -17.61
C PHE A 122 13.54 7.28 -17.60
N ASN A 123 13.89 7.74 -18.80
CA ASN A 123 14.78 8.85 -19.17
C ASN A 123 16.24 8.82 -18.71
N LEU A 124 16.63 7.98 -17.76
CA LEU A 124 17.98 7.98 -17.20
C LEU A 124 18.47 6.54 -16.96
N PHE A 125 18.74 5.82 -18.04
CA PHE A 125 19.50 4.58 -17.96
C PHE A 125 20.98 4.90 -18.03
N ASP A 126 21.75 4.29 -17.15
CA ASP A 126 23.20 4.40 -17.19
C ASP A 126 23.76 3.80 -18.49
N SER A 127 24.75 4.46 -19.12
CA SER A 127 25.26 4.03 -20.43
C SER A 127 25.95 2.67 -20.38
N ASP A 128 26.59 2.37 -19.25
CA ASP A 128 27.44 1.19 -19.11
C ASP A 128 26.66 0.02 -18.50
N SER A 129 25.89 0.29 -17.44
CA SER A 129 25.16 -0.75 -16.71
C SER A 129 23.70 -0.91 -17.14
N LEU A 130 23.15 0.02 -17.93
CA LEU A 130 21.72 0.12 -18.28
C LEU A 130 20.80 0.07 -17.05
N LEU A 131 21.32 0.40 -15.86
CA LEU A 131 20.52 0.48 -14.66
C LEU A 131 19.72 1.78 -14.64
N PRO A 132 18.45 1.73 -14.23
CA PRO A 132 17.64 2.93 -14.14
C PRO A 132 18.10 3.80 -12.97
N GLN A 133 18.36 5.07 -13.22
CA GLN A 133 18.62 6.08 -12.19
C GLN A 133 17.34 6.76 -11.71
N HIS A 134 16.22 6.56 -12.40
CA HIS A 134 14.92 7.09 -12.03
C HIS A 134 13.83 6.03 -12.19
N ALA A 135 13.00 5.90 -11.16
CA ALA A 135 11.81 5.05 -11.20
C ALA A 135 10.64 5.73 -10.48
N GLU A 136 9.47 5.58 -11.07
CA GLU A 136 8.19 5.87 -10.41
C GLU A 136 7.50 4.55 -10.12
N VAL A 137 6.97 4.42 -8.92
CA VAL A 137 6.31 3.19 -8.46
C VAL A 137 4.92 3.53 -7.97
N ASP A 138 3.91 3.04 -8.69
CA ASP A 138 2.52 3.10 -8.24
C ASP A 138 2.29 1.91 -7.29
N LEU A 139 1.95 2.19 -6.03
CA LEU A 139 1.68 1.21 -4.98
C LEU A 139 0.20 1.17 -4.65
N THR A 140 -0.35 -0.04 -4.54
CA THR A 140 -1.70 -0.28 -4.01
C THR A 140 -1.59 -1.16 -2.76
N LEU A 141 -1.96 -0.58 -1.63
CA LEU A 141 -2.02 -1.24 -0.33
C LEU A 141 -3.47 -1.55 0.02
N GLU A 142 -3.70 -2.64 0.74
CA GLU A 142 -5.01 -3.01 1.26
C GLU A 142 -4.93 -3.20 2.78
N GLU A 143 -5.76 -2.46 3.52
CA GLU A 143 -5.75 -2.49 4.98
C GLU A 143 -6.23 -3.83 5.53
N ILE A 144 -5.47 -4.41 6.45
CA ILE A 144 -5.86 -5.62 7.17
C ILE A 144 -6.57 -5.21 8.45
N VAL A 145 -7.88 -5.44 8.47
CA VAL A 145 -8.71 -5.18 9.64
C VAL A 145 -8.97 -6.51 10.36
N GLN A 146 -8.45 -6.65 11.59
CA GLN A 146 -8.64 -7.89 12.37
C GLN A 146 -10.01 -8.02 13.04
N LYS A 147 -10.67 -6.89 13.30
CA LYS A 147 -11.97 -6.82 13.97
C LYS A 147 -12.89 -5.87 13.21
N SER A 148 -14.16 -6.23 13.06
CA SER A 148 -15.16 -5.34 12.47
C SER A 148 -15.14 -3.99 13.18
N VAL A 149 -15.03 -2.91 12.40
CA VAL A 149 -14.96 -1.53 12.89
C VAL A 149 -16.33 -0.88 12.68
N ASP A 150 -16.82 -0.20 13.72
CA ASP A 150 -18.06 0.57 13.63
C ASP A 150 -17.80 1.97 13.06
N TYR A 151 -18.81 2.56 12.40
CA TYR A 151 -18.70 3.90 11.82
C TYR A 151 -18.40 4.98 12.86
N THR A 152 -18.84 4.79 14.11
CA THR A 152 -18.55 5.75 15.20
C THR A 152 -17.09 5.74 15.64
N GLU A 153 -16.41 4.60 15.51
CA GLU A 153 -14.99 4.46 15.82
C GLU A 153 -14.13 5.15 14.76
N VAL A 154 -14.54 5.08 13.48
CA VAL A 154 -13.85 5.76 12.38
C VAL A 154 -13.92 7.27 12.53
N ARG A 155 -15.06 7.83 12.98
CA ARG A 155 -15.24 9.29 13.13
C ARG A 155 -14.44 9.93 14.27
N LYS A 156 -13.87 9.12 15.17
CA LYS A 156 -13.11 9.58 16.33
C LYS A 156 -11.59 9.54 16.12
N LYS A 157 -11.14 8.92 15.04
CA LYS A 157 -9.74 8.89 14.62
C LYS A 157 -9.42 10.15 13.82
#